data_AF-A0A846YIE5-F1
#
_entry.id   AF-A0A846YIE5-F1
#
_cell.length_a   1.000
_cell.length_b   1.000
_cell.length_c   1.000
_cell.angle_alpha   90.00
_cell.angle_beta   90.00
_cell.angle_gamma   90.00
#
_symmetry.space_group_name_H-M   'P 1'
#
loop_
_entity.id
_entity.type
_entity.pdbx_description
1 polymer ?
#
loop_
_entity_poly.entity_id
_entity_poly.type
_entity_poly.pdbx_seq_one_letter_code
_entity_poly.pdbx_strand_id
1 'polypeptide(L)'
;MLSATPPLDLRARRRNATRIEIREAALALFEQQGVDHTTSEEIARAAGISQRTFFRYFATKEECVLFDSFGFDEAMHGCLETADMQSLSLTDMEAAIGAVMEDIRNDEQSEVAATALRIQTLVSADAALSRAALAHYADNAERSMALIEGRCPAADRPRVRAIVRVAQLSVQLAFEEWVEACAPDGGDSDLAAIYRTVCARIRTL
;
A
#
# COMPACT_ATOMS: atom_id res chain seq x y z
N MET A 1 -7.32 35.65 10.95
CA MET A 1 -8.68 35.31 10.48
C MET A 1 -8.64 33.87 10.00
N LEU A 2 -9.37 32.98 10.67
CA LEU A 2 -9.47 31.55 10.36
C LEU A 2 -10.06 31.38 8.96
N SER A 3 -9.28 30.85 8.01
CA SER A 3 -9.77 30.48 6.69
C SER A 3 -10.70 29.27 6.83
N ALA A 4 -11.97 29.47 6.48
CA ALA A 4 -12.97 28.43 6.43
C ALA A 4 -12.56 27.36 5.40
N THR A 5 -12.30 26.15 5.89
CA THR A 5 -12.06 24.97 5.08
C THR A 5 -13.25 24.71 4.13
N PRO A 6 -13.06 24.61 2.81
CA PRO A 6 -14.16 24.49 1.86
C PRO A 6 -14.93 23.16 2.04
N PRO A 7 -16.23 23.10 1.66
CA PRO A 7 -17.07 21.90 1.82
C PRO A 7 -16.54 20.62 1.14
N LEU A 8 -15.67 20.76 0.14
CA LEU A 8 -15.03 19.65 -0.58
C LEU A 8 -14.04 18.89 0.32
N ASP A 9 -13.31 19.59 1.19
CA ASP A 9 -12.37 18.97 2.12
C ASP A 9 -13.12 18.18 3.21
N LEU A 10 -14.25 18.69 3.72
CA LEU A 10 -15.09 17.93 4.67
C LEU A 10 -15.69 16.66 4.06
N ARG A 11 -16.11 16.71 2.78
CA ARG A 11 -16.61 15.51 2.08
C ARG A 11 -15.49 14.49 1.84
N ALA A 12 -14.31 14.94 1.44
CA ALA A 12 -13.14 14.08 1.25
C ALA A 12 -12.71 13.41 2.57
N ARG A 13 -12.61 14.18 3.65
CA ARG A 13 -12.30 13.67 5.01
C ARG A 13 -13.32 12.64 5.47
N ARG A 14 -14.61 12.92 5.34
CA ARG A 14 -15.67 11.95 5.68
C ARG A 14 -15.57 10.68 4.84
N ARG A 15 -15.32 10.83 3.54
CA ARG A 15 -15.13 9.69 2.64
C ARG A 15 -13.94 8.83 3.07
N ASN A 16 -12.83 9.44 3.48
CA ASN A 16 -11.66 8.72 3.96
C ASN A 16 -11.91 8.03 5.31
N ALA A 17 -12.55 8.73 6.25
CA ALA A 17 -12.94 8.16 7.54
C ALA A 17 -13.79 6.90 7.36
N THR A 18 -14.80 6.94 6.48
CA THR A 18 -15.60 5.74 6.16
C THR A 18 -14.78 4.61 5.56
N ARG A 19 -13.77 4.88 4.72
CA ARG A 19 -12.90 3.82 4.18
C ARG A 19 -12.08 3.16 5.28
N ILE A 20 -11.57 3.94 6.23
CA ILE A 20 -10.83 3.45 7.40
C ILE A 20 -11.75 2.61 8.30
N GLU A 21 -12.96 3.08 8.60
CA GLU A 21 -13.96 2.33 9.38
C GLU A 21 -14.29 0.96 8.74
N ILE A 22 -14.44 0.93 7.41
CA ILE A 22 -14.66 -0.32 6.66
C ILE A 22 -13.45 -1.25 6.78
N ARG A 23 -12.23 -0.74 6.63
CA ARG A 23 -11.00 -1.53 6.76
C ARG A 23 -10.87 -2.15 8.13
N GLU A 24 -11.06 -1.40 9.20
CA GLU A 24 -10.94 -1.93 10.55
C GLU A 24 -11.98 -3.01 10.85
N ALA A 25 -13.22 -2.82 10.38
CA ALA A 25 -14.26 -3.85 10.48
C ALA A 25 -13.90 -5.12 9.69
N ALA A 26 -13.33 -4.97 8.49
CA ALA A 26 -12.91 -6.10 7.66
C ALA A 26 -11.73 -6.85 8.28
N LEU A 27 -10.70 -6.14 8.74
CA LEU A 27 -9.54 -6.75 9.38
C LEU A 27 -9.95 -7.55 10.62
N ALA A 28 -10.79 -6.99 11.49
CA ALA A 28 -11.26 -7.70 12.68
C ALA A 28 -12.01 -9.01 12.33
N LEU A 29 -12.86 -8.99 11.30
CA LEU A 29 -13.57 -10.19 10.85
C LEU A 29 -12.63 -11.21 10.16
N PHE A 30 -11.72 -10.75 9.31
CA PHE A 30 -10.73 -11.61 8.66
C PHE A 30 -9.84 -12.30 9.69
N GLU A 31 -9.41 -11.60 10.74
CA GLU A 31 -8.63 -12.16 11.84
C GLU A 31 -9.43 -13.14 12.70
N GLN A 32 -10.73 -12.88 12.91
CA GLN A 32 -11.58 -13.70 13.77
C GLN A 32 -12.03 -15.01 13.12
N GLN A 33 -12.41 -14.97 11.84
CA GLN A 33 -13.08 -16.09 11.17
C GLN A 33 -12.50 -16.42 9.79
N GLY A 34 -11.46 -15.71 9.35
CA GLY A 34 -10.83 -15.90 8.05
C GLY A 34 -11.50 -15.10 6.92
N VAL A 35 -10.77 -14.89 5.83
CA VAL A 35 -11.23 -14.14 4.66
C VAL A 35 -12.39 -14.87 3.99
N ASP A 36 -12.25 -16.17 3.74
CA ASP A 36 -13.25 -16.99 3.03
C ASP A 36 -14.63 -16.99 3.71
N HIS A 37 -14.66 -17.03 5.04
CA HIS A 37 -15.91 -17.05 5.82
C HIS A 37 -16.51 -15.67 6.09
N THR A 38 -15.84 -14.60 5.65
CA THR A 38 -16.33 -13.22 5.84
C THR A 38 -17.01 -12.69 4.58
N THR A 39 -18.17 -12.06 4.74
CA THR A 39 -18.93 -11.46 3.64
C THR A 39 -18.88 -9.93 3.66
N SER A 40 -19.05 -9.29 2.49
CA SER A 40 -19.18 -7.82 2.41
C SER A 40 -20.39 -7.28 3.18
N GLU A 41 -21.44 -8.10 3.38
CA GLU A 41 -22.60 -7.73 4.19
C GLU A 41 -22.25 -7.66 5.68
N GLU A 42 -21.50 -8.63 6.20
CA GLU A 42 -21.03 -8.62 7.59
C GLU A 42 -20.08 -7.45 7.86
N ILE A 43 -19.16 -7.19 6.93
CA ILE A 43 -18.26 -6.03 7.02
C ILE A 43 -19.07 -4.73 7.03
N ALA A 44 -20.03 -4.58 6.11
CA ALA A 44 -20.88 -3.40 6.05
C ALA A 44 -21.66 -3.19 7.35
N ARG A 45 -22.26 -4.26 7.89
CA ARG A 45 -22.98 -4.26 9.16
C ARG A 45 -22.08 -3.87 10.33
N ALA A 46 -20.86 -4.43 10.40
CA ALA A 46 -19.88 -4.11 11.42
C ALA A 46 -19.40 -2.65 11.35
N ALA A 47 -19.27 -2.10 10.13
CA ALA A 47 -18.94 -0.70 9.89
C ALA A 47 -20.15 0.26 9.98
N GLY A 48 -21.34 -0.22 10.35
CA GLY A 48 -22.53 0.63 10.50
C GLY A 48 -23.10 1.22 9.20
N ILE A 49 -22.81 0.59 8.06
CA ILE A 49 -23.27 1.03 6.73
C ILE A 49 -24.09 -0.05 6.02
N SER A 50 -24.83 0.34 4.98
CA SER A 50 -25.50 -0.64 4.11
C SER A 50 -24.52 -1.33 3.17
N GLN A 51 -24.82 -2.57 2.76
CA GLN A 51 -24.03 -3.29 1.75
C GLN A 51 -23.93 -2.51 0.42
N ARG A 52 -25.01 -1.84 0.01
CA ARG A 52 -24.99 -0.92 -1.14
C ARG A 52 -23.99 0.22 -0.96
N THR A 53 -23.82 0.71 0.28
CA THR A 53 -22.83 1.74 0.59
C THR A 53 -21.42 1.17 0.55
N PHE A 54 -21.19 -0.04 1.07
CA PHE A 54 -19.91 -0.74 0.94
C PHE A 54 -19.45 -0.81 -0.53
N PHE A 55 -20.33 -1.28 -1.43
CA PHE A 55 -20.00 -1.39 -2.86
C PHE A 55 -19.82 -0.05 -3.59
N ARG A 56 -20.18 1.08 -2.96
CA ARG A 56 -19.83 2.41 -3.48
C ARG A 56 -18.37 2.78 -3.20
N TYR A 57 -17.74 2.14 -2.22
CA TYR A 57 -16.35 2.38 -1.82
C TYR A 57 -15.38 1.37 -2.41
N PHE A 58 -15.76 0.09 -2.46
CA PHE A 58 -14.90 -1.02 -2.85
C PHE A 58 -15.66 -2.02 -3.70
N ALA A 59 -15.02 -2.56 -4.74
CA ALA A 59 -15.63 -3.56 -5.60
C ALA A 59 -15.72 -4.93 -4.93
N THR A 60 -14.74 -5.25 -4.07
CA THR A 60 -14.68 -6.54 -3.34
C THR A 60 -14.37 -6.34 -1.86
N LYS A 61 -14.52 -7.41 -1.06
CA LYS A 61 -14.14 -7.41 0.37
C LYS A 61 -12.62 -7.34 0.55
N GLU A 62 -11.85 -7.91 -0.37
CA GLU A 62 -10.40 -7.93 -0.32
C GLU A 62 -9.81 -6.54 -0.60
N GLU A 63 -10.38 -5.81 -1.56
CA GLU A 63 -9.92 -4.46 -1.92
C GLU A 63 -10.04 -3.47 -0.73
N CYS A 64 -10.99 -3.70 0.19
CA CYS A 64 -11.26 -2.77 1.28
C CYS A 64 -10.17 -2.68 2.34
N VAL A 65 -9.21 -3.61 2.36
CA VAL A 65 -8.03 -3.54 3.23
C VAL A 65 -6.75 -3.11 2.50
N LEU A 66 -6.76 -3.08 1.16
CA LEU A 66 -5.58 -2.80 0.33
C LEU A 66 -5.55 -1.38 -0.25
N PHE A 67 -6.57 -0.57 0.03
CA PHE A 67 -6.79 0.69 -0.66
C PHE A 67 -5.80 1.82 -0.32
N ASP A 68 -5.09 1.66 0.79
CA ASP A 68 -4.18 2.63 1.37
C ASP A 68 -2.83 1.93 1.51
N SER A 69 -1.94 2.19 0.55
CA SER A 69 -0.59 1.63 0.50
C SER A 69 0.35 2.36 1.46
N PHE A 70 -0.13 2.85 2.61
CA PHE A 70 0.65 3.51 3.67
C PHE A 70 1.62 4.61 3.18
N GLY A 71 1.23 5.37 2.16
CA GLY A 71 2.06 6.41 1.55
C GLY A 71 3.08 5.93 0.50
N PHE A 72 3.27 4.62 0.27
CA PHE A 72 4.19 4.13 -0.77
C PHE A 72 3.77 4.56 -2.17
N ASP A 73 2.47 4.49 -2.48
CA ASP A 73 1.96 4.92 -3.79
C ASP A 73 2.15 6.43 -3.99
N GLU A 74 1.99 7.22 -2.93
CA GLU A 74 2.23 8.66 -2.96
C GLU A 74 3.72 8.97 -3.13
N ALA A 75 4.62 8.26 -2.45
CA ALA A 75 6.05 8.42 -2.61
C ALA A 75 6.51 8.04 -4.03
N MET A 76 6.00 6.94 -4.59
CA MET A 76 6.30 6.55 -5.97
C MET A 76 5.78 7.59 -6.97
N HIS A 77 4.53 8.04 -6.82
CA HIS A 77 3.94 9.04 -7.71
C HIS A 77 4.66 10.38 -7.59
N GLY A 78 4.95 10.86 -6.38
CA GLY A 78 5.69 12.11 -6.16
C GLY A 78 7.11 12.09 -6.75
N CYS A 79 7.78 10.94 -6.67
CA CYS A 79 9.06 10.73 -7.35
C CYS A 79 8.91 10.87 -8.88
N LEU A 80 7.91 10.21 -9.47
CA LEU A 80 7.65 10.30 -10.92
C LEU A 80 7.21 11.70 -11.37
N GLU A 81 6.45 12.41 -10.54
CA GLU A 81 5.94 13.75 -10.84
C GLU A 81 7.05 14.78 -10.98
N THR A 82 8.14 14.65 -10.24
CA THR A 82 9.23 15.63 -10.21
C THR A 82 10.49 15.18 -10.96
N ALA A 83 10.64 13.88 -11.21
CA ALA A 83 11.81 13.34 -11.88
C ALA A 83 11.91 13.70 -13.37
N ASP A 84 13.15 13.84 -13.83
CA ASP A 84 13.50 13.73 -15.23
C ASP A 84 13.52 12.25 -15.64
N MET A 85 12.65 11.89 -16.59
CA MET A 85 12.46 10.50 -17.02
C MET A 85 13.70 9.90 -17.72
N GLN A 86 14.62 10.73 -18.23
CA GLN A 86 15.85 10.25 -18.85
C GLN A 86 16.90 9.83 -17.82
N SER A 87 16.92 10.49 -16.67
CA SER A 87 17.91 10.29 -15.59
C SER A 87 17.37 9.53 -14.37
N LEU A 88 16.05 9.36 -14.25
CA LEU A 88 15.40 8.59 -13.18
C LEU A 88 16.08 7.22 -13.00
N SER A 89 16.47 6.89 -11.78
CA SER A 89 17.09 5.62 -11.44
C SER A 89 16.23 4.80 -10.47
N LEU A 90 16.53 3.51 -10.33
CA LEU A 90 15.92 2.68 -9.29
C LEU A 90 16.25 3.21 -7.89
N THR A 91 17.47 3.70 -7.67
CA THR A 91 17.90 4.27 -6.39
C THR A 91 17.06 5.48 -5.97
N ASP A 92 16.61 6.32 -6.92
CA ASP A 92 15.74 7.47 -6.60
C ASP A 92 14.39 7.02 -6.05
N MET A 93 13.77 6.01 -6.68
CA MET A 93 12.53 5.42 -6.18
C MET A 93 12.74 4.71 -4.85
N GLU A 94 13.83 3.97 -4.73
CA GLU A 94 14.12 3.25 -3.50
C GLU A 94 14.33 4.20 -2.32
N ALA A 95 14.96 5.36 -2.54
CA ALA A 95 15.13 6.39 -1.53
C ALA A 95 13.79 7.01 -1.12
N ALA A 96 12.89 7.29 -2.08
CA ALA A 96 11.56 7.81 -1.79
C ALA A 96 10.72 6.83 -0.94
N ILE A 97 10.74 5.54 -1.30
CA ILE A 97 10.08 4.47 -0.54
C ILE A 97 10.75 4.27 0.83
N GLY A 98 12.08 4.31 0.87
CA GLY A 98 12.86 4.16 2.09
C GLY A 98 12.53 5.22 3.14
N ALA A 99 12.24 6.46 2.72
CA ALA A 99 11.76 7.50 3.63
C ALA A 99 10.41 7.13 4.28
N VAL A 100 9.47 6.56 3.52
CA VAL A 100 8.19 6.08 4.05
C VAL A 100 8.39 4.93 5.04
N MET A 101 9.27 3.97 4.71
CA MET A 101 9.61 2.87 5.62
C MET A 101 10.21 3.39 6.93
N GLU A 102 11.07 4.40 6.84
CA GLU A 102 11.70 5.04 8.00
C GLU A 102 10.68 5.82 8.84
N ASP A 103 9.68 6.45 8.23
CA ASP A 103 8.58 7.11 8.94
C ASP A 103 7.72 6.10 9.69
N ILE A 104 7.36 4.97 9.05
CA ILE A 104 6.62 3.87 9.70
C ILE A 104 7.43 3.28 10.87
N ARG A 105 8.74 3.11 10.70
CA ARG A 105 9.65 2.64 11.77
C ARG A 105 9.74 3.63 12.92
N ASN A 106 9.92 4.92 12.65
CA ASN A 106 10.05 5.94 13.69
C ASN A 106 8.73 6.14 14.46
N ASP A 107 7.60 5.80 13.83
CA ASP A 107 6.29 5.75 14.44
C ASP A 107 5.98 4.30 14.91
N GLU A 108 6.93 3.66 15.59
CA GLU A 108 6.86 2.26 16.06
C GLU A 108 5.66 1.99 17.00
N GLN A 109 5.07 3.04 17.57
CA GLN A 109 3.84 2.99 18.40
C GLN A 109 2.59 3.44 17.64
N SER A 110 2.69 3.64 16.33
CA SER A 110 1.60 4.08 15.48
C SER A 110 0.61 2.98 15.19
N GLU A 111 -0.66 3.39 15.08
CA GLU A 111 -1.71 2.58 14.46
C GLU A 111 -1.35 2.17 13.01
N VAL A 112 -0.51 2.95 12.31
CA VAL A 112 -0.11 2.68 10.91
C VAL A 112 0.73 1.41 10.80
N ALA A 113 1.81 1.29 11.57
CA ALA A 113 2.69 0.12 11.54
C ALA A 113 1.93 -1.15 11.94
N ALA A 114 1.12 -1.07 13.01
CA ALA A 114 0.28 -2.19 13.44
C ALA A 114 -0.72 -2.62 12.36
N THR A 115 -1.37 -1.66 11.68
CA THR A 115 -2.32 -1.94 10.60
C THR A 115 -1.64 -2.55 9.37
N ALA A 116 -0.45 -2.06 9.01
CA ALA A 116 0.36 -2.64 7.94
C ALA A 116 0.72 -4.09 8.25
N LEU A 117 1.18 -4.39 9.47
CA LEU A 117 1.52 -5.75 9.88
C LEU A 117 0.30 -6.69 9.82
N ARG A 118 -0.87 -6.24 10.30
CA ARG A 118 -2.13 -7.01 10.23
C ARG A 118 -2.49 -7.36 8.79
N ILE A 119 -2.45 -6.35 7.90
CA ILE A 119 -2.76 -6.55 6.48
C ILE A 119 -1.77 -7.52 5.83
N GLN A 120 -0.47 -7.31 6.01
CA GLN A 120 0.55 -8.13 5.36
C GLN A 120 0.56 -9.56 5.90
N THR A 121 0.28 -9.75 7.19
CA THR A 121 0.08 -11.08 7.78
C THR A 121 -1.08 -11.82 7.11
N LEU A 122 -2.22 -11.15 6.91
CA LEU A 122 -3.37 -11.73 6.21
C LEU A 122 -3.08 -11.99 4.73
N VAL A 123 -2.39 -11.07 4.04
CA VAL A 123 -1.98 -11.22 2.63
C VAL A 123 -1.07 -12.43 2.43
N SER A 124 -0.11 -12.65 3.35
CA SER A 124 0.79 -13.81 3.30
C SER A 124 0.09 -15.14 3.64
N ALA A 125 -0.98 -15.10 4.46
CA ALA A 125 -1.69 -16.29 4.91
C ALA A 125 -2.86 -16.71 4.00
N ASP A 126 -3.44 -15.78 3.22
CA ASP A 126 -4.66 -16.01 2.45
C ASP A 126 -4.48 -15.78 0.94
N ALA A 127 -4.86 -16.78 0.14
CA ALA A 127 -4.66 -16.76 -1.30
C ALA A 127 -5.56 -15.75 -2.04
N ALA A 128 -6.74 -15.42 -1.51
CA ALA A 128 -7.63 -14.44 -2.12
C ALA A 128 -7.10 -13.02 -1.91
N LEU A 129 -6.63 -12.71 -0.70
CA LEU A 129 -5.94 -11.43 -0.42
C LEU A 129 -4.63 -11.30 -1.18
N SER A 130 -3.80 -12.34 -1.25
CA SER A 130 -2.56 -12.34 -2.05
C SER A 130 -2.84 -11.99 -3.52
N ARG A 131 -3.85 -12.61 -4.14
CA ARG A 131 -4.26 -12.27 -5.52
C ARG A 131 -4.75 -10.83 -5.64
N ALA A 132 -5.55 -10.35 -4.69
CA ALA A 132 -6.05 -8.98 -4.70
C ALA A 132 -4.90 -7.96 -4.56
N ALA A 133 -3.90 -8.24 -3.73
CA ALA A 133 -2.71 -7.40 -3.58
C ALA A 133 -1.89 -7.35 -4.87
N LEU A 134 -1.66 -8.49 -5.53
CA LEU A 134 -0.98 -8.54 -6.84
C LEU A 134 -1.73 -7.72 -7.91
N ALA A 135 -3.07 -7.81 -7.94
CA ALA A 135 -3.88 -7.00 -8.83
C ALA A 135 -3.77 -5.51 -8.51
N HIS A 136 -3.78 -5.12 -7.23
CA HIS A 136 -3.58 -3.74 -6.81
C HIS A 136 -2.21 -3.19 -7.24
N TYR A 137 -1.13 -3.97 -7.11
CA TYR A 137 0.19 -3.59 -7.61
C TYR A 137 0.23 -3.48 -9.14
N ALA A 138 -0.47 -4.37 -9.84
CA ALA A 138 -0.62 -4.32 -11.30
C ALA A 138 -1.24 -2.98 -11.73
N ASP A 139 -2.40 -2.65 -11.16
CA ASP A 139 -3.16 -1.42 -11.40
C ASP A 139 -2.35 -0.18 -11.04
N ASN A 140 -1.66 -0.18 -9.89
CA ASN A 140 -0.90 0.97 -9.45
C ASN A 140 0.27 1.30 -10.40
N ALA A 141 0.93 0.29 -10.94
CA ALA A 141 1.98 0.54 -11.94
C ALA A 141 1.42 1.06 -13.26
N GLU A 142 0.23 0.61 -13.68
CA GLU A 142 -0.42 1.18 -14.87
C GLU A 142 -0.73 2.66 -14.66
N ARG A 143 -1.24 3.03 -13.47
CA ARG A 143 -1.45 4.43 -13.08
C ARG A 143 -0.14 5.22 -13.08
N SER A 144 0.92 4.69 -12.49
CA SER A 144 2.27 5.29 -12.51
C SER A 144 2.77 5.52 -13.93
N MET A 145 2.56 4.56 -14.84
CA MET A 145 2.94 4.70 -16.25
C MET A 145 2.09 5.72 -17.01
N ALA A 146 0.82 5.90 -16.63
CA ALA A 146 -0.04 6.94 -17.19
C ALA A 146 0.40 8.34 -16.76
N LEU A 147 0.90 8.51 -15.52
CA LEU A 147 1.39 9.82 -15.03
C LEU A 147 2.57 10.37 -15.82
N ILE A 148 3.40 9.49 -16.41
CA ILE A 148 4.57 9.88 -17.21
C ILE A 148 4.26 9.96 -18.71
N GLU A 149 3.01 9.76 -19.11
CA GLU A 149 2.60 9.88 -20.50
C GLU A 149 2.88 11.29 -21.01
N GLY A 150 3.40 11.40 -22.24
CA GLY A 150 3.83 12.68 -22.82
C GLY A 150 5.11 13.30 -22.23
N ARG A 151 5.55 12.85 -21.04
CA ARG A 151 6.81 13.29 -20.38
C ARG A 151 7.97 12.32 -20.61
N CYS A 152 7.67 11.05 -20.86
CA CYS A 152 8.65 9.99 -21.07
C CYS A 152 8.79 9.66 -22.57
N PRO A 153 9.98 9.88 -23.18
CA PRO A 153 10.26 9.44 -24.55
C PRO A 153 9.97 7.96 -24.74
N ALA A 154 9.44 7.57 -25.90
CA ALA A 154 9.03 6.19 -26.14
C ALA A 154 10.17 5.16 -25.93
N ALA A 155 11.41 5.56 -26.22
CA ALA A 155 12.60 4.75 -26.02
C ALA A 155 12.90 4.45 -24.53
N ASP A 156 12.52 5.35 -23.63
CA ASP A 156 12.81 5.23 -22.18
C ASP A 156 11.69 4.52 -21.41
N ARG A 157 10.50 4.37 -22.00
CA ARG A 157 9.32 3.76 -21.32
C ARG A 157 9.57 2.34 -20.78
N PRO A 158 10.25 1.41 -21.50
CA PRO A 158 10.53 0.10 -20.94
C PRO A 158 11.44 0.17 -19.70
N ARG A 159 12.43 1.07 -19.72
CA ARG A 159 13.37 1.30 -18.61
C ARG A 159 12.64 1.85 -17.38
N VAL A 160 11.82 2.90 -17.57
CA VAL A 160 11.04 3.49 -16.46
C VAL A 160 10.02 2.48 -15.92
N ARG A 161 9.37 1.70 -16.80
CA ARG A 161 8.46 0.62 -16.37
C ARG A 161 9.18 -0.43 -15.51
N ALA A 162 10.38 -0.84 -15.92
CA ALA A 162 11.19 -1.77 -15.15
C ALA A 162 11.54 -1.19 -13.77
N ILE A 163 11.96 0.08 -13.70
CA ILE A 163 12.24 0.77 -12.45
C ILE A 163 11.03 0.77 -11.51
N VAL A 164 9.85 1.18 -11.99
CA VAL A 164 8.60 1.18 -11.19
C VAL A 164 8.28 -0.23 -10.68
N ARG A 165 8.33 -1.24 -11.56
CA ARG A 165 7.98 -2.62 -11.21
C ARG A 165 8.96 -3.23 -10.21
N VAL A 166 10.26 -2.96 -10.36
CA VAL A 166 11.27 -3.44 -9.41
C VAL A 166 11.13 -2.73 -8.07
N ALA A 167 10.88 -1.41 -8.04
CA ALA A 167 10.64 -0.68 -6.80
C ALA A 167 9.41 -1.21 -6.03
N GLN A 168 8.32 -1.52 -6.74
CA GLN A 168 7.14 -2.17 -6.16
C GLN A 168 7.47 -3.57 -5.59
N LEU A 169 8.25 -4.38 -6.32
CA LEU A 169 8.68 -5.70 -5.86
C LEU A 169 9.55 -5.59 -4.60
N SER A 170 10.42 -4.59 -4.52
CA SER A 170 11.25 -4.35 -3.32
C SER A 170 10.38 -4.09 -2.08
N VAL A 171 9.26 -3.36 -2.22
CA VAL A 171 8.30 -3.15 -1.12
C VAL A 171 7.61 -4.46 -0.74
N GLN A 172 7.15 -5.23 -1.72
CA GLN A 172 6.49 -6.50 -1.47
C GLN A 172 7.41 -7.47 -0.71
N LEU A 173 8.64 -7.66 -1.18
CA LEU A 173 9.63 -8.53 -0.55
C LEU A 173 10.00 -8.06 0.86
N ALA A 174 10.10 -6.74 1.07
CA ALA A 174 10.38 -6.20 2.39
C ALA A 174 9.24 -6.49 3.38
N PHE A 175 7.98 -6.43 2.94
CA PHE A 175 6.85 -6.82 3.78
C PHE A 175 6.81 -8.31 4.07
N GLU A 176 7.09 -9.16 3.09
CA GLU A 176 7.19 -10.62 3.28
C GLU A 176 8.26 -10.95 4.34
N GLU A 177 9.48 -10.40 4.19
CA GLU A 177 10.56 -10.57 5.17
C GLU A 177 10.20 -9.99 6.55
N TRP A 178 9.47 -8.87 6.61
CA TRP A 178 9.05 -8.25 7.86
C TRP A 178 7.99 -9.06 8.61
N VAL A 179 7.02 -9.65 7.91
CA VAL A 179 6.04 -10.55 8.53
C VAL A 179 6.74 -11.77 9.13
N GLU A 180 7.72 -12.35 8.42
CA GLU A 180 8.52 -13.46 8.95
C GLU A 180 9.35 -13.04 10.16
N ALA A 181 9.95 -11.85 10.14
CA ALA A 181 10.75 -11.32 11.25
C ALA A 181 9.93 -10.96 12.49
N CYS A 182 8.67 -10.55 12.33
CA CYS A 182 7.75 -10.26 13.43
C CYS A 182 7.13 -11.52 14.07
N ALA A 183 7.38 -12.71 13.51
CA ALA A 183 6.91 -13.96 14.11
C ALA A 183 7.55 -14.19 15.50
N PRO A 184 6.93 -15.00 16.40
CA PRO A 184 7.41 -15.20 17.78
C PRO A 184 8.87 -15.65 17.91
N ASP A 185 9.42 -16.31 16.89
CA ASP A 185 10.80 -16.80 16.82
C ASP A 185 11.71 -15.92 15.93
N GLY A 186 11.20 -14.79 15.46
CA GLY A 186 11.84 -13.90 14.50
C GLY A 186 12.94 -13.00 15.10
N GLY A 187 13.78 -12.47 14.21
CA GLY A 187 14.91 -11.60 14.53
C GLY A 187 14.54 -10.11 14.53
N ASP A 188 15.41 -9.27 13.94
CA ASP A 188 15.20 -7.83 13.83
C ASP A 188 13.93 -7.49 13.04
N SER A 189 13.01 -6.74 13.66
CA SER A 189 11.72 -6.32 13.10
C SER A 189 11.75 -4.89 12.53
N ASP A 190 12.93 -4.30 12.38
CA ASP A 190 13.12 -3.00 11.72
C ASP A 190 12.79 -3.11 10.20
N LEU A 191 11.56 -2.75 9.84
CA LEU A 191 11.07 -2.73 8.46
C LEU A 191 11.96 -1.90 7.52
N ALA A 192 12.54 -0.79 7.99
CA ALA A 192 13.40 0.04 7.15
C ALA A 192 14.77 -0.62 6.91
N ALA A 193 15.32 -1.31 7.92
CA ALA A 193 16.54 -2.10 7.77
C ALA A 193 16.32 -3.31 6.85
N ILE A 194 15.20 -3.99 6.98
CA ILE A 194 14.77 -5.08 6.08
C ILE A 194 14.68 -4.56 4.65
N TYR A 195 13.98 -3.44 4.43
CA TYR A 195 13.84 -2.83 3.11
C TYR A 195 15.18 -2.46 2.47
N ARG A 196 16.11 -1.86 3.23
CA ARG A 196 17.48 -1.57 2.75
C ARG A 196 18.22 -2.85 2.34
N THR A 197 18.04 -3.93 3.09
CA THR A 197 18.66 -5.24 2.80
C THR A 197 18.10 -5.84 1.52
N VAL A 198 16.77 -5.81 1.33
CA VAL A 198 16.11 -6.25 0.10
C VAL A 198 16.64 -5.48 -1.11
N CYS A 199 16.69 -4.15 -1.04
CA CYS A 199 17.21 -3.32 -2.13
C CYS A 199 18.68 -3.65 -2.46
N ALA A 200 19.51 -3.91 -1.44
CA ALA A 200 20.90 -4.33 -1.66
C ALA A 200 20.99 -5.69 -2.36
N ARG A 201 20.14 -6.66 -1.99
CA ARG A 201 20.09 -8.00 -2.62
C ARG A 201 19.68 -7.91 -4.08
N ILE A 202 18.61 -7.16 -4.40
CA ILE A 202 18.11 -7.00 -5.77
C ILE A 202 19.19 -6.45 -6.70
N ARG A 203 20.03 -5.51 -6.23
CA ARG A 203 21.13 -4.95 -7.02
C ARG A 203 22.25 -5.93 -7.36
N THR A 204 22.30 -7.08 -6.69
CA THR A 204 23.35 -8.10 -6.89
C THR A 204 22.93 -9.28 -7.77
N LEU A 205 21.67 -9.29 -8.23
CA LEU A 205 21.14 -10.27 -9.20
C LEU A 205 21.64 -9.97 -10.62
#